data_AF-A0A2M6WG83-F1
#
_entry.id   AF-A0A2M6WG83-F1
#
_cell.length_a   1.000
_cell.length_b   1.000
_cell.length_c   1.000
_cell.angle_alpha   90.00
_cell.angle_beta   90.00
_cell.angle_gamma   90.00
#
_symmetry.space_group_name_H-M   'P 1'
#
loop_
_entity.id
_entity.type
_entity.pdbx_description
1 polymer ?
#
loop_
_entity_poly.entity_id
_entity_poly.type
_entity_poly.pdbx_seq_one_letter_code
_entity_poly.pdbx_strand_id
1 'polypeptide(L)' 'MMLGLSCCWVGAFEENQVKDILGIKEDWQPIALLPIGYSAEEKEKR' A
#
# COMPACT_ATOMS: atom_id res chain seq x y z
N MET A 1 0.75 -13.74 -12.21
CA MET A 1 0.75 -12.27 -12.06
C MET A 1 1.28 -11.69 -13.36
N MET A 2 0.41 -11.13 -14.20
CA MET A 2 0.68 -10.95 -15.64
C MET A 2 1.57 -9.75 -15.99
N LEU A 3 1.91 -8.90 -15.01
CA LEU A 3 2.68 -7.65 -15.20
C LEU A 3 4.04 -7.64 -14.48
N GLY A 4 4.45 -8.73 -13.82
CA GLY A 4 5.71 -8.76 -13.04
C GLY A 4 5.74 -7.83 -11.82
N LEU A 5 4.58 -7.28 -11.43
CA LEU A 5 4.45 -6.39 -10.28
C LEU A 5 4.24 -7.18 -8.99
N SER A 6 4.87 -6.67 -7.94
CA SER A 6 4.71 -7.11 -6.57
C SER A 6 4.00 -6.04 -5.75
N CYS A 7 3.27 -6.48 -4.73
CA CYS A 7 2.70 -5.61 -3.71
C CYS A 7 2.80 -6.24 -2.32
N CYS A 8 2.64 -5.40 -1.30
CA CYS A 8 2.47 -5.80 0.08
C CYS A 8 1.24 -5.09 0.65
N TRP A 9 0.56 -5.71 1.61
CA TRP A 9 -0.49 -5.05 2.37
C TRP A 9 0.13 -4.31 3.56
N VAL A 10 -0.01 -2.98 3.60
CA VAL A 10 0.48 -2.17 4.71
C VAL A 10 -0.72 -1.60 5.47
N GLY A 11 -0.95 -2.13 6.67
CA GLY A 11 -1.95 -1.62 7.63
C GLY A 11 -1.36 -0.76 8.76
N ALA A 12 -0.04 -0.73 8.90
CA ALA A 12 0.65 0.09 9.89
C ALA A 12 0.98 1.47 9.32
N PHE A 13 0.02 2.39 9.34
CA PHE A 13 0.18 3.78 8.93
C PHE A 13 -0.67 4.69 9.82
N GLU A 14 -0.39 6.00 9.82
CA GLU A 14 -1.19 6.99 10.56
C GLU A 14 -2.29 7.52 9.64
N GLU A 15 -3.54 7.28 10.03
CA GLU A 15 -4.70 7.53 9.19
C GLU A 15 -4.86 9.01 8.83
N ASN A 16 -4.71 9.92 9.81
CA ASN A 16 -4.98 11.34 9.59
C ASN A 16 -3.96 11.95 8.64
N GLN A 17 -2.67 11.65 8.83
CA GLN A 17 -1.61 12.05 7.88
C GLN A 17 -1.87 11.54 6.47
N VAL A 18 -2.32 10.30 6.30
CA VAL A 18 -2.67 9.78 4.96
C VAL A 18 -3.85 10.56 4.36
N LYS A 19 -4.88 10.87 5.15
CA LYS A 19 -6.01 11.67 4.69
C LYS A 19 -5.60 13.08 4.26
N ASP A 20 -4.75 13.73 5.06
CA ASP A 20 -4.26 15.08 4.78
C ASP A 20 -3.40 15.12 3.51
N ILE A 21 -2.47 14.17 3.36
CA ILE A 21 -1.56 14.08 2.21
C ILE A 21 -2.31 13.80 0.92
N LEU A 22 -3.29 12.89 0.96
CA LEU A 22 -4.01 12.43 -0.23
C LEU A 22 -5.32 13.20 -0.48
N GLY A 23 -5.69 14.15 0.39
CA GLY A 23 -6.95 14.89 0.30
C GLY A 23 -8.19 14.00 0.42
N ILE A 24 -8.13 12.96 1.26
CA ILE A 24 -9.23 12.02 1.46
C ILE A 24 -10.31 12.72 2.31
N LYS A 25 -11.56 12.55 1.91
CA LYS A 25 -12.71 13.09 2.64
C LYS A 25 -12.76 12.53 4.06
N GLU A 26 -13.22 13.34 5.02
CA GLU A 26 -13.31 12.95 6.44
C GLU A 26 -14.14 11.68 6.68
N ASP A 27 -15.20 11.49 5.88
CA ASP A 27 -16.13 10.35 5.95
C ASP A 27 -15.56 9.05 5.37
N TRP A 28 -14.37 9.09 4.78
CA TRP A 28 -13.71 7.92 4.20
C TRP A 28 -12.60 7.43 5.12
N GLN A 29 -12.47 6.10 5.22
CA GLN A 29 -11.44 5.47 6.05
C GLN A 29 -10.49 4.66 5.17
N PRO A 30 -9.19 5.03 5.10
CA PRO A 30 -8.17 4.20 4.50
C PRO A 30 -8.03 2.86 5.24
N ILE A 31 -8.16 1.74 4.51
CA ILE A 31 -8.05 0.39 5.10
C ILE A 31 -6.64 -0.18 4.93
N ALA A 32 -5.95 0.20 3.86
CA ALA A 32 -4.65 -0.33 3.50
C ALA A 32 -3.91 0.61 2.54
N LEU A 33 -2.58 0.62 2.65
CA LEU A 33 -1.71 1.12 1.60
C LEU A 33 -1.14 -0.08 0.82
N LEU A 34 -1.26 -0.03 -0.50
CA LEU A 34 -0.75 -1.06 -1.41
C LEU A 34 0.38 -0.45 -2.25
N PRO A 35 1.65 -0.48 -1.79
CA PRO A 35 2.78 -0.20 -2.66
C PRO A 35 2.81 -1.21 -3.79
N ILE A 36 2.93 -0.74 -5.03
CA ILE A 36 2.99 -1.56 -6.23
C ILE A 36 4.28 -1.20 -6.98
N GLY A 37 5.06 -2.21 -7.35
CA GLY A 37 6.29 -2.01 -8.11
C GLY A 37 6.98 -3.31 -8.49
N TYR A 38 8.12 -3.20 -9.16
CA TYR A 38 8.98 -4.35 -9.44
C TYR A 38 9.78 -4.68 -8.18
N SER A 39 9.75 -5.95 -7.76
CA SER A 39 10.52 -6.41 -6.61
C SER A 39 12.02 -6.30 -6.88
N ALA A 40 12.77 -5.69 -5.96
CA ALA A 40 14.23 -5.65 -6.01
C ALA A 40 14.87 -7.02 -5.70
N GLU A 41 14.15 -7.88 -4.98
CA GLU A 41 14.60 -9.20 -4.57
C GLU A 41 13.52 -10.25 -4.89
N GLU A 42 13.94 -11.45 -5.27
CA GLU A 42 13.01 -12.56 -5.38
C GLU A 42 12.57 -13.01 -3.99
N LYS A 43 11.26 -13.21 -3.79
CA LYS A 43 10.76 -13.77 -2.53
C LYS A 43 11.29 -15.20 -2.40
N GLU A 44 12.04 -15.48 -1.34
CA GLU A 44 12.29 -16.87 -0.95
C GLU A 44 10.94 -17.57 -0.71
N LYS A 45 10.78 -18.73 -1.34
CA LYS A 45 9.62 -19.59 -1.12
C LYS A 45 9.74 -20.16 0.30
N ARG A 46 8.89 -19.68 1.20
CA ARG A 46 8.70 -20.27 2.52
C ARG A 46 7.89 -21.55 2.45
#